data_AF-A0A919DI91-F1
#
_entry.id   AF-A0A919DI91-F1
#
_cell.length_a   1.000
_cell.length_b   1.000
_cell.length_c   1.000
_cell.angle_alpha   90.00
_cell.angle_beta   90.00
_cell.angle_gamma   90.00
#
_symmetry.space_group_name_H-M   'P 1'
#
loop_
_entity.id
_entity.type
_entity.pdbx_description
1 polymer ?
#
loop_
_entity_poly.entity_id
_entity_poly.type
_entity_poly.pdbx_seq_one_letter_code
_entity_poly.pdbx_strand_id
1 'polypeptide(L)'
;MNDIVLPALDPVLSERIARFAQARKWTLQQTLLHLIEQGLYACEAEQKKRFTDIDALALQEAIAALENIPDDPGFSLIGRMPKSPA
;
A
#
# COMPACT_ATOMS: atom_id res chain seq x y z
N MET A 1 28.00 -10.34 -13.41
CA MET A 1 26.59 -10.75 -13.31
C MET A 1 26.63 -12.15 -12.72
N ASN A 2 26.21 -12.33 -11.47
CA ASN A 2 26.27 -13.63 -10.82
C ASN A 2 25.17 -14.51 -11.44
N ASP A 3 25.48 -15.74 -11.82
CA ASP A 3 24.47 -16.70 -12.25
C ASP A 3 23.62 -17.07 -11.03
N ILE A 4 22.50 -16.36 -10.86
CA ILE A 4 21.50 -16.70 -9.85
C ILE A 4 20.80 -17.96 -10.35
N VAL A 5 21.22 -19.10 -9.81
CA VAL A 5 20.49 -20.34 -9.97
C VAL A 5 19.28 -20.27 -9.05
N LEU A 6 18.07 -20.23 -9.60
CA LEU A 6 16.84 -20.45 -8.82
C LEU A 6 16.59 -21.97 -8.74
N PRO A 7 16.91 -22.65 -7.63
CA PRO A 7 16.60 -24.06 -7.49
C PRO A 7 15.08 -24.26 -7.44
N ALA A 8 14.63 -25.29 -8.16
CA ALA A 8 13.27 -25.84 -8.22
C ALA A 8 12.16 -24.90 -7.72
N LEU A 9 11.73 -23.99 -8.59
CA LEU A 9 10.51 -23.21 -8.37
C LEU A 9 9.33 -24.17 -8.23
N ASP A 10 8.47 -23.91 -7.25
CA ASP A 10 7.19 -24.60 -7.11
C ASP A 10 6.42 -24.57 -8.46
N PRO A 11 5.78 -25.69 -8.88
CA PRO A 11 5.08 -25.76 -10.16
C PRO A 11 4.02 -24.68 -10.36
N VAL A 12 3.26 -24.33 -9.31
CA VAL A 12 2.21 -23.30 -9.38
C VAL A 12 2.85 -21.93 -9.62
N LEU A 13 3.96 -21.64 -8.95
CA LEU A 13 4.70 -20.39 -9.16
C LEU A 13 5.28 -20.34 -10.58
N SER A 14 5.84 -21.45 -11.07
CA SER A 14 6.40 -21.53 -12.42
C SER A 14 5.34 -21.25 -13.50
N GLU A 15 4.13 -21.81 -13.34
CA GLU A 15 3.03 -21.61 -14.27
C GLU A 15 2.52 -20.16 -14.25
N ARG A 16 2.44 -19.55 -13.06
CA ARG A 16 2.09 -18.13 -12.92
C ARG A 16 3.10 -17.22 -13.60
N ILE A 17 4.40 -17.49 -13.44
CA ILE A 17 5.48 -16.74 -14.10
C ILE A 17 5.37 -16.91 -15.63
N ALA A 18 5.13 -18.14 -16.12
CA ALA A 18 4.97 -18.40 -17.54
C ALA A 18 3.78 -17.66 -18.15
N ARG A 19 2.62 -17.66 -17.47
CA ARG A 19 1.44 -16.89 -17.91
C ARG A 19 1.71 -15.38 -17.92
N PHE A 20 2.42 -14.87 -16.92
CA PHE A 20 2.80 -13.46 -16.85
C PHE A 20 3.74 -13.07 -18.00
N ALA A 21 4.72 -13.93 -18.33
CA ALA A 21 5.65 -13.74 -19.44
C ALA A 21 4.90 -13.73 -20.78
N GLN A 22 4.00 -14.69 -21.00
CA GLN A 22 3.19 -14.80 -22.23
C GLN A 22 2.33 -13.56 -22.45
N ALA A 23 1.63 -13.08 -21.42
CA ALA A 23 0.79 -11.90 -21.51
C ALA A 23 1.56 -10.63 -21.94
N ARG A 24 2.85 -10.54 -21.56
CA ARG A 24 3.72 -9.42 -21.89
C ARG A 24 4.63 -9.65 -23.10
N LYS A 25 4.58 -10.85 -23.70
CA LYS A 25 5.49 -11.29 -24.77
C LYS A 25 6.97 -11.16 -24.37
N TRP A 26 7.28 -11.46 -23.11
CA TRP A 26 8.63 -11.39 -22.57
C TRP A 26 9.27 -12.77 -22.53
N THR A 27 10.60 -12.82 -22.58
CA THR A 27 11.34 -14.06 -22.28
C THR A 27 11.21 -14.40 -20.80
N LEU A 28 11.43 -15.67 -20.46
CA LEU A 28 11.42 -16.10 -19.06
C LEU A 28 12.48 -15.35 -18.24
N GLN A 29 13.66 -15.13 -18.82
CA GLN A 29 14.74 -14.38 -18.17
C GLN A 29 14.35 -12.92 -17.90
N GLN A 30 13.80 -12.21 -18.89
CA GLN A 30 13.32 -10.83 -18.71
C GLN A 30 12.24 -10.76 -17.63
N THR A 31 11.34 -11.74 -17.64
CA THR A 31 10.24 -11.83 -16.68
C THR A 31 10.78 -12.05 -15.27
N LEU A 32 11.71 -12.99 -15.08
CA LEU A 32 12.30 -13.27 -13.78
C LEU A 32 13.05 -12.05 -13.23
N LEU A 33 13.87 -11.40 -14.05
CA LEU A 33 14.59 -10.19 -13.66
C LEU A 33 13.61 -9.10 -13.20
N HIS A 34 12.60 -8.82 -14.01
CA HIS A 34 11.59 -7.81 -13.68
C HIS A 34 10.82 -8.15 -12.40
N LEU A 35 10.40 -9.41 -12.23
CA LEU A 35 9.67 -9.82 -11.03
C LEU A 35 10.52 -9.74 -9.76
N ILE A 36 11.83 -10.02 -9.85
CA ILE A 36 12.77 -9.87 -8.73
C ILE A 36 12.94 -8.39 -8.38
N GLU A 37 13.13 -7.51 -9.38
CA GLU A 37 13.25 -6.07 -9.16
C GLU A 37 11.99 -5.48 -8.52
N GLN A 38 10.81 -5.81 -9.05
CA GLN A 38 9.53 -5.35 -8.51
C GLN A 38 9.26 -5.95 -7.11
N GLY A 39 9.64 -7.21 -6.89
CA GLY A 39 9.54 -7.86 -5.59
C GLY A 39 10.41 -7.17 -4.54
N LEU A 40 11.65 -6.83 -4.88
CA LEU A 40 12.55 -6.07 -4.00
C LEU A 40 11.94 -4.70 -3.66
N TYR A 41 11.48 -3.97 -4.68
CA TYR A 41 10.83 -2.69 -4.48
C TYR A 41 9.62 -2.78 -3.56
N ALA A 42 8.77 -3.81 -3.71
CA ALA A 42 7.62 -4.03 -2.85
C ALA A 42 8.04 -4.30 -1.39
N CYS A 43 9.04 -5.14 -1.16
CA CYS A 43 9.56 -5.42 0.18
C CYS A 43 10.18 -4.18 0.86
N GLU A 44 10.85 -3.32 0.10
CA GLU A 44 11.39 -2.05 0.60
C GLU A 44 10.28 -1.03 0.87
N ALA A 45 9.26 -0.97 0.01
CA ALA A 45 8.11 -0.10 0.18
C ALA A 45 7.28 -0.49 1.41
N GLU A 46 7.10 -1.79 1.69
CA GLU A 46 6.45 -2.26 2.92
C GLU A 46 7.17 -1.80 4.19
N GLN A 47 8.51 -1.77 4.18
CA GLN A 47 9.28 -1.21 5.30
C GLN A 47 9.01 0.29 5.46
N LYS A 48 8.80 1.03 4.36
CA LYS A 48 8.47 2.46 4.36
C LYS A 48 6.99 2.77 4.66
N LYS A 49 6.09 1.80 4.63
CA LYS A 49 4.67 1.98 5.01
C LYS A 49 4.46 2.12 6.52
N ARG A 50 5.51 1.90 7.32
CA ARG A 50 5.50 2.29 8.73
C ARG A 50 5.67 3.80 8.79
N PHE A 51 4.88 4.45 9.64
CA PHE A 51 5.12 5.86 9.93
C PHE A 51 6.60 6.03 10.28
N THR A 52 7.25 6.98 9.62
CA THR A 52 8.52 7.46 10.13
C THR A 52 8.29 8.06 11.51
N ASP A 53 9.34 8.22 12.32
CA ASP A 53 9.19 8.85 13.63
C ASP A 53 8.57 10.26 13.52
N ILE A 54 8.84 10.96 12.41
CA ILE A 54 8.27 12.27 12.10
C ILE A 54 6.77 12.15 11.80
N ASP A 55 6.35 11.21 10.95
CA ASP A 55 4.93 11.02 10.62
C ASP A 55 4.13 10.58 11.85
N ALA A 56 4.73 9.74 12.69
CA ALA A 56 4.11 9.27 13.93
C ALA A 56 3.92 10.43 14.92
N LEU A 57 4.93 11.30 15.07
CA LEU A 57 4.84 12.48 15.93
C LEU A 57 3.78 13.46 15.42
N ALA A 58 3.80 13.77 14.12
CA ALA A 58 2.82 14.67 13.50
C ALA A 58 1.39 14.14 13.65
N LEU A 59 1.19 12.82 13.51
CA LEU A 59 -0.12 12.20 13.74
C LEU A 59 -0.55 12.27 15.22
N GLN A 60 0.37 12.05 16.16
CA GLN A 60 0.08 12.18 17.60
C GLN A 60 -0.33 13.61 17.96
N GLU A 61 0.37 14.62 17.44
CA GLU A 61 0.04 16.02 17.65
C GLU A 61 -1.34 16.37 17.06
N ALA A 62 -1.65 15.87 15.86
CA ALA A 62 -2.96 16.08 15.24
C ALA A 62 -4.10 15.44 16.04
N ILE A 63 -3.91 14.21 16.54
CA ILE A 63 -4.90 13.54 17.40
C ILE A 63 -5.10 14.33 18.69
N ALA A 64 -4.02 14.73 19.36
CA ALA A 64 -4.10 15.53 20.59
C ALA A 64 -4.83 16.86 20.36
N ALA A 65 -4.61 17.50 19.21
CA ALA A 65 -5.35 18.72 18.85
C ALA A 65 -6.85 18.46 18.66
N LEU A 66 -7.22 17.33 18.04
CA LEU A 66 -8.63 16.95 17.84
C LEU A 66 -9.34 16.57 19.15
N GLU A 67 -8.66 15.90 20.08
CA GLU A 67 -9.21 15.54 21.40
C GLU A 67 -9.53 16.76 22.28
N ASN A 68 -8.84 17.89 22.04
CA ASN A 68 -9.11 19.14 22.74
C ASN A 68 -10.29 19.93 22.15
N ILE A 69 -10.92 19.46 21.07
CA ILE A 69 -12.10 20.12 20.51
C ILE A 69 -13.28 19.84 21.45
N PRO A 70 -13.90 20.89 22.03
CA PRO A 70 -15.07 20.71 22.86
C PRO A 70 -16.22 20.07 22.07
N ASP A 71 -16.95 19.15 22.70
CA ASP A 71 -18.21 18.65 22.16
C ASP A 71 -19.23 19.80 22.09
N ASP A 72 -19.30 20.45 20.92
CA ASP A 72 -20.28 21.48 20.63
C ASP A 72 -21.44 20.86 19.83
N PRO A 73 -22.63 20.71 20.43
CA PRO A 73 -23.83 20.22 19.73
C PRO A 73 -24.17 21.05 18.50
N GLY A 74 -23.77 22.33 18.46
CA GLY A 74 -24.01 23.28 17.38
C GLY A 74 -23.27 22.95 16.09
N PHE A 75 -22.03 22.44 16.14
CA PHE A 75 -21.28 22.07 14.93
C PHE A 75 -21.96 20.93 14.15
N SER A 76 -22.53 19.97 14.86
CA SER A 76 -23.31 18.86 14.27
C SER A 76 -24.61 19.32 13.59
N LEU A 77 -25.04 20.56 13.84
CA LEU A 77 -26.28 21.14 13.32
C LEU A 77 -26.05 22.12 12.15
N ILE A 78 -24.79 22.48 11.85
CA ILE A 78 -24.46 23.34 10.70
C ILE A 78 -24.88 22.62 9.40
N GLY A 79 -25.78 23.24 8.64
CA GLY A 79 -26.30 22.71 7.38
C GLY A 79 -27.58 21.86 7.47
N ARG A 80 -28.10 21.58 8.67
CA ARG A 80 -29.42 20.93 8.82
C ARG A 80 -30.52 21.97 8.68
N MET A 81 -31.24 21.96 7.56
CA MET A 81 -32.47 22.77 7.43
C MET A 81 -33.51 22.28 8.45
N PRO A 82 -34.24 23.17 9.14
CA PRO A 82 -35.34 22.77 10.00
C PRO A 82 -36.38 22.02 9.13
N LYS A 83 -36.83 20.85 9.61
CA LYS A 83 -37.92 20.12 8.96
C LYS A 83 -39.14 21.03 8.85
N SER A 84 -39.58 21.31 7.63
CA SER A 84 -40.82 22.04 7.38
C SER A 84 -41.98 21.32 8.09
N PRO A 85 -42.82 22.03 8.86
CA PRO A 85 -44.01 21.41 9.46
C PRO A 85 -44.97 20.97 8.35
N ALA A 86 -45.59 19.81 8.57
CA ALA A 86 -46.57 19.17 7.68
C ALA A 86 -47.93 19.87 7.72
#